data_AF-A0A2U8E3T5-F1
#
_entry.id   AF-A0A2U8E3T5-F1
#
_cell.length_a   1.000
_cell.length_b   1.000
_cell.length_c   1.000
_cell.angle_alpha   90.00
_cell.angle_beta   90.00
_cell.angle_gamma   90.00
#
_symmetry.space_group_name_H-M   'P 1'
#
loop_
_entity.id
_entity.type
_entity.pdbx_description
1 polymer ?
#
loop_
_entity_poly.entity_id
_entity_poly.type
_entity_poly.pdbx_seq_one_letter_code
_entity_poly.pdbx_strand_id
1 'polypeptide(L)'
;MEHIYLEVTVGKLNPDIVAQWVEQDCQQTDYLPVRDVLAISLRNRIPNLSEEQASEYSEELTQEVCKSLESRIYQYAQDGIIAPFKIDSDEGANYIKSSSTVESDLLLELRKRSSEIFELFCKVILSKLYAEAFVVGGSHDGGVDFYAIGLPWDNLTNPMPPSSKALVIGQSKRYKKNNTVGECEIREFIGGAINQADELRRKHPDRVGLLTPLLLAFWTTGDFSVSAKKYARKLGLWYLNGIGLAQLATRLGLQVADLDNLYNQQNTSGLAF
;
A
#
# COMPACT_ATOMS: atom_id res chain seq x y z
N MET A 1 -15.87 15.66 11.83
CA MET A 1 -14.57 15.16 12.31
C MET A 1 -14.34 15.79 13.66
N GLU A 2 -14.73 15.10 14.72
CA GLU A 2 -14.32 15.48 16.06
C GLU A 2 -12.80 15.28 16.13
N HIS A 3 -12.06 16.38 16.25
CA HIS A 3 -10.69 16.31 16.73
C HIS A 3 -10.78 15.80 18.16
N ILE A 4 -10.62 14.49 18.35
CA ILE A 4 -10.37 13.91 19.66
C ILE A 4 -9.04 14.51 20.10
N TYR A 5 -9.11 15.63 20.83
CA TYR A 5 -8.03 16.08 21.67
C TYR A 5 -7.94 15.03 22.77
N LEU A 6 -7.17 13.96 22.50
CA LEU A 6 -6.62 13.18 23.58
C LEU A 6 -5.85 14.20 24.42
N GLU A 7 -6.35 14.51 25.62
CA GLU A 7 -5.49 14.96 26.71
C GLU A 7 -4.51 13.82 26.91
N VAL A 8 -3.45 13.81 26.10
CA VAL A 8 -2.29 12.99 26.30
C VAL A 8 -1.65 13.60 27.54
N THR A 9 -2.18 13.22 28.72
CA THR A 9 -1.26 12.90 29.81
C THR A 9 -0.20 12.05 29.15
N VAL A 10 1.06 12.44 29.29
CA VAL A 10 2.20 11.77 28.66
C VAL A 10 2.39 10.38 29.29
N GLY A 11 1.36 9.55 29.16
CA GLY A 11 1.44 8.12 29.28
C GLY A 11 2.41 7.64 28.23
N LYS A 12 3.04 6.51 28.54
CA LYS A 12 4.09 5.89 27.75
C LYS A 12 3.72 5.87 26.26
N LEU A 13 4.31 6.76 25.47
CA LEU A 13 4.10 6.84 24.03
C LEU A 13 4.43 5.49 23.40
N ASN A 14 3.58 4.99 22.51
CA ASN A 14 3.82 3.71 21.85
C ASN A 14 4.94 3.86 20.81
N PRO A 15 6.09 3.15 20.96
CA PRO A 15 7.22 3.26 20.04
C PRO A 15 6.87 2.93 18.58
N ASP A 16 5.91 2.04 18.31
CA ASP A 16 5.50 1.68 16.96
C ASP A 16 4.77 2.83 16.24
N ILE A 17 3.93 3.56 16.98
CA ILE A 17 3.22 4.73 16.46
C ILE A 17 4.23 5.84 16.19
N VAL A 18 5.16 6.05 17.11
CA VAL A 18 6.21 7.07 16.98
C VAL A 18 7.17 6.73 15.84
N ALA A 19 7.55 5.47 15.66
CA ALA A 19 8.34 5.01 14.51
C ALA A 19 7.63 5.28 13.18
N GLN A 20 6.31 5.06 13.11
CA GLN A 20 5.53 5.43 11.93
C GLN A 20 5.59 6.94 11.67
N TRP A 21 5.59 7.78 12.70
CA TRP A 21 5.73 9.23 12.55
C TRP A 21 7.10 9.63 12.01
N VAL A 22 8.17 9.04 12.55
CA VAL A 22 9.54 9.25 12.10
C VAL A 22 9.70 8.85 10.63
N GLU A 23 9.18 7.69 10.22
CA GLU A 23 9.15 7.28 8.81
C GLU A 23 8.45 8.33 7.92
N GLN A 24 7.31 8.85 8.37
CA GLN A 24 6.51 9.79 7.60
C GLN A 24 7.14 11.18 7.44
N ASP A 25 7.96 11.59 8.40
CA ASP A 25 8.62 12.90 8.45
C ASP A 25 10.07 12.85 7.93
N CYS A 26 10.63 11.65 7.74
CA CYS A 26 11.94 11.46 7.14
C CYS A 26 11.90 11.77 5.63
N GLN A 27 12.26 13.00 5.29
CA GLN A 27 12.29 13.51 3.91
C GLN A 27 13.72 13.72 3.39
N GLN A 28 14.71 13.72 4.28
CA GLN A 28 16.09 14.04 3.99
C GLN A 28 16.82 12.84 3.39
N THR A 29 17.57 13.08 2.31
CA THR A 29 18.37 12.05 1.63
C THR A 29 19.70 11.77 2.33
N ASP A 30 20.15 12.71 3.16
CA ASP A 30 21.34 12.56 3.99
C ASP A 30 20.99 11.88 5.31
N TYR A 31 21.98 11.21 5.90
CA TYR A 31 21.82 10.59 7.21
C TYR A 31 21.69 11.65 8.30
N LEU A 32 20.59 11.57 9.05
CA LEU A 32 20.33 12.39 10.22
C LEU A 32 20.21 11.50 11.46
N PRO A 33 20.65 11.95 12.65
CA PRO A 33 20.40 11.23 13.89
C PRO A 33 18.90 10.93 14.05
N VAL A 34 18.56 9.68 14.36
CA VAL A 34 17.15 9.28 14.59
C VAL A 34 16.51 10.14 15.68
N ARG A 35 17.28 10.49 16.71
CA ARG A 35 16.86 11.38 17.81
C ARG A 35 16.33 12.72 17.31
N ASP A 36 17.01 13.34 16.34
CA ASP A 36 16.64 14.66 15.83
C ASP A 36 15.35 14.60 15.02
N VAL A 37 15.23 13.59 14.14
CA VAL A 37 14.02 13.36 13.34
C VAL A 37 12.83 13.01 14.26
N LEU A 38 13.09 12.26 15.33
CA LEU A 38 12.11 11.93 16.36
C LEU A 38 11.62 13.17 17.11
N ALA A 39 12.51 14.04 17.58
CA ALA A 39 12.13 15.28 18.25
C ALA A 39 11.25 16.17 17.35
N ILE A 40 11.60 16.29 16.06
CA ILE A 40 10.78 16.99 15.06
C ILE A 40 9.41 16.33 14.92
N SER A 41 9.38 15.00 14.81
CA SER A 41 8.14 14.23 14.62
C SER A 41 7.17 14.36 15.80
N LEU A 42 7.70 14.41 17.04
CA LEU A 42 6.94 14.61 18.27
C LEU A 42 6.34 16.02 18.32
N ARG A 43 7.14 17.06 18.05
CA ARG A 43 6.68 18.46 18.01
C ARG A 43 5.57 18.68 17.00
N ASN A 44 5.65 18.03 15.84
CA ASN A 44 4.66 18.15 14.79
C ASN A 44 3.29 17.54 15.16
N ARG A 45 3.24 16.63 16.14
CA ARG A 45 2.05 15.81 16.43
C ARG A 45 1.48 15.98 17.84
N ILE A 46 2.28 16.43 18.79
CA ILE A 46 1.86 16.70 20.17
C ILE A 46 1.74 18.21 20.37
N PRO A 47 0.52 18.75 20.45
CA PRO A 47 0.30 20.18 20.66
C PRO A 47 0.99 20.68 21.94
N ASN A 48 1.57 21.88 21.88
CA ASN A 48 2.22 22.56 23.01
C ASN A 48 3.46 21.85 23.60
N LEU A 49 4.03 20.85 22.91
CA LEU A 49 5.28 20.22 23.34
C LEU A 49 6.46 21.20 23.17
N SER A 50 7.16 21.52 24.25
CA SER A 50 8.34 22.39 24.19
C SER A 50 9.52 21.69 23.50
N GLU A 51 10.53 22.48 23.09
CA GLU A 51 11.73 21.92 22.47
C GLU A 51 12.53 21.05 23.44
N GLU A 52 12.64 21.49 24.70
CA GLU A 52 13.30 20.76 25.77
C GLU A 52 12.58 19.44 26.05
N GLN A 53 11.24 19.47 26.17
CA GLN A 53 10.43 18.26 26.37
C GLN A 53 10.57 17.29 25.18
N ALA A 54 10.54 17.80 23.95
CA ALA A 54 10.73 16.98 22.76
C ALA A 54 12.11 16.32 22.73
N SER A 55 13.16 17.06 23.13
CA SER A 55 14.52 16.53 23.22
C SER A 55 14.63 15.43 24.28
N GLU A 56 14.05 15.64 25.47
CA GLU A 56 14.03 14.66 26.56
C GLU A 56 13.30 13.37 26.14
N TYR A 57 12.08 13.48 25.62
CA TYR A 57 11.33 12.31 25.13
C TYR A 57 12.03 11.62 23.96
N SER A 58 12.68 12.38 23.08
CA SER A 58 13.42 11.78 21.98
C SER A 58 14.57 10.91 22.49
N GLU A 59 15.29 11.36 23.53
CA GLU A 59 16.39 10.59 24.12
C GLU A 59 15.88 9.29 24.74
N GLU A 60 14.81 9.37 25.54
CA GLU A 60 14.21 8.21 26.20
C GLU A 60 13.66 7.17 25.22
N LEU A 61 13.02 7.62 24.14
CA LEU A 61 12.33 6.73 23.18
C LEU A 61 13.23 6.24 22.05
N THR A 62 14.40 6.86 21.81
CA THR A 62 15.23 6.58 20.62
C THR A 62 15.50 5.09 20.44
N GLN A 63 15.87 4.37 21.50
CA GLN A 63 16.23 2.96 21.40
C GLN A 63 15.03 2.07 21.01
N GLU A 64 13.87 2.30 21.62
CA GLU A 64 12.66 1.52 21.31
C GLU A 64 12.14 1.86 19.90
N VAL A 65 12.17 3.14 19.51
CA VAL A 65 11.78 3.60 18.17
C VAL A 65 12.69 3.02 17.10
N CYS A 66 14.01 2.93 17.32
CA CYS A 66 14.93 2.30 16.37
C CYS A 66 14.56 0.82 16.13
N LYS A 67 14.29 0.06 17.20
CA LYS A 67 13.85 -1.34 17.08
C LYS A 67 12.54 -1.47 16.31
N SER A 68 11.58 -0.57 16.56
CA SER A 68 10.32 -0.53 15.82
C SER A 68 10.54 -0.21 14.33
N LEU A 69 11.44 0.73 14.00
CA LEU A 69 11.77 1.05 12.62
C LEU A 69 12.48 -0.12 11.90
N GLU A 70 13.42 -0.81 12.55
CA GLU A 70 14.06 -2.02 12.03
C GLU A 70 13.03 -3.13 11.76
N SER A 71 12.10 -3.34 12.70
CA SER A 71 10.98 -4.27 12.52
C SER A 71 10.11 -3.91 11.31
N ARG A 72 9.88 -2.61 11.06
CA ARG A 72 9.16 -2.16 9.86
C ARG A 72 9.94 -2.44 8.57
N ILE A 73 11.25 -2.20 8.54
CA ILE A 73 12.11 -2.57 7.38
C ILE A 73 11.98 -4.07 7.11
N TYR A 74 12.03 -4.90 8.15
CA TYR A 74 11.84 -6.35 8.01
C TYR A 74 10.45 -6.71 7.46
N GLN A 75 9.38 -6.04 7.93
CA GLN A 75 8.03 -6.25 7.41
C GLN A 75 7.90 -5.86 5.93
N TYR A 76 8.50 -4.75 5.50
CA TYR A 76 8.55 -4.37 4.09
C TYR A 76 9.25 -5.44 3.25
N ALA A 77 10.38 -5.98 3.72
CA ALA A 77 11.09 -7.04 3.03
C ALA A 77 10.24 -8.32 2.90
N GLN A 78 9.50 -8.71 3.95
CA GLN A 78 8.55 -9.82 3.89
C GLN A 78 7.44 -9.61 2.86
N ASP A 79 7.05 -8.35 2.64
CA ASP A 79 6.01 -7.96 1.68
C ASP A 79 6.57 -7.78 0.25
N GLY A 80 7.87 -7.98 0.03
CA GLY A 80 8.54 -7.75 -1.26
C GLY A 80 8.66 -6.27 -1.63
N ILE A 81 8.62 -5.39 -0.62
CA ILE A 81 8.66 -3.94 -0.75
C ILE A 81 10.02 -3.43 -0.28
N ILE A 82 10.60 -2.48 -1.02
CA ILE A 82 11.80 -1.79 -0.58
C ILE A 82 11.37 -0.71 0.42
N ALA A 83 11.91 -0.71 1.64
CA ALA A 83 11.55 0.30 2.64
C ALA A 83 11.85 1.72 2.11
N PRO A 84 10.98 2.72 2.33
CA PRO A 84 11.18 4.09 1.85
C PRO A 84 12.23 4.85 2.67
N PHE A 85 12.88 4.21 3.63
CA PHE A 85 13.93 4.76 4.48
C PHE A 85 15.00 3.69 4.75
N LYS A 86 16.16 4.13 5.24
CA LYS A 86 17.24 3.26 5.71
C LYS A 86 17.69 3.71 7.09
N ILE A 87 18.07 2.74 7.90
CA ILE A 87 18.71 2.99 9.20
C ILE A 87 20.14 2.47 9.12
N ASP A 88 21.05 3.23 9.71
CA ASP A 88 22.44 2.84 9.89
C ASP A 88 22.86 3.12 11.34
N SER A 89 23.82 2.35 11.84
CA SER A 89 24.33 2.48 13.20
C SER A 89 25.83 2.74 13.14
N ASP A 90 26.26 3.87 13.68
CA ASP A 90 27.67 4.27 13.71
C ASP A 90 28.04 4.80 15.10
N GLU A 91 29.15 4.31 15.65
CA GLU A 91 29.67 4.66 16.98
C GLU A 91 28.64 4.67 18.14
N GLY A 92 27.60 3.83 18.05
CA GLY A 92 26.53 3.74 19.06
C GLY A 92 25.38 4.74 18.89
N ALA A 93 25.41 5.58 17.85
CA ALA A 93 24.30 6.40 17.40
C ALA A 93 23.58 5.74 16.21
N ASN A 94 22.27 5.98 16.10
CA ASN A 94 21.46 5.52 14.97
C ASN A 94 21.11 6.70 14.07
N TYR A 95 21.27 6.49 12.77
CA TYR A 95 20.99 7.47 11.73
C TYR A 95 19.91 6.95 10.80
N ILE A 96 19.06 7.85 10.32
CA ILE A 96 18.01 7.55 9.35
C ILE A 96 18.15 8.47 8.14
N LYS A 97 17.84 7.93 6.96
CA LYS A 97 17.64 8.72 5.75
C LYS A 97 16.47 8.20 4.95
N SER A 98 15.86 9.10 4.20
CA SER A 98 14.85 8.79 3.20
C SER A 98 15.50 8.15 2.00
N SER A 99 14.89 7.07 1.50
CA SER A 99 15.18 6.57 0.17
C SER A 99 14.30 7.36 -0.80
N SER A 100 14.72 8.59 -1.11
CA SER A 100 14.01 9.44 -2.08
C SER A 100 13.83 8.69 -3.40
N THR A 101 12.58 8.57 -3.82
CA THR A 101 12.14 7.65 -4.87
C THR A 101 10.98 8.27 -5.65
N VAL A 102 10.99 8.11 -6.98
CA VAL A 102 9.91 8.51 -7.91
C VAL A 102 8.55 7.95 -7.48
N GLU A 103 8.58 6.82 -6.78
CA GLU A 103 7.47 6.13 -6.17
C GLU A 103 6.70 6.98 -5.15
N SER A 104 7.39 7.87 -4.43
CA SER A 104 6.76 8.74 -3.43
C SER A 104 5.85 9.79 -4.09
N ASP A 105 6.30 10.38 -5.20
CA ASP A 105 5.50 11.35 -5.97
C ASP A 105 4.28 10.68 -6.60
N LEU A 106 4.47 9.50 -7.18
CA LEU A 106 3.37 8.71 -7.74
C LEU A 106 2.32 8.37 -6.67
N LEU A 107 2.74 7.94 -5.48
CA LEU A 107 1.83 7.65 -4.37
C LEU A 107 1.07 8.91 -3.89
N LEU A 108 1.75 10.05 -3.79
CA LEU A 108 1.11 11.31 -3.43
C LEU A 108 0.04 11.71 -4.44
N GLU A 109 0.32 11.54 -5.73
CA GLU A 109 -0.64 11.80 -6.79
C GLU A 109 -1.81 10.83 -6.77
N LEU A 110 -1.58 9.53 -6.61
CA LEU A 110 -2.64 8.52 -6.47
C LEU A 110 -3.62 8.86 -5.33
N ARG A 111 -3.12 9.36 -4.20
CA ARG A 111 -3.97 9.75 -3.05
C ARG A 111 -4.87 10.95 -3.36
N LYS A 112 -4.49 11.83 -4.29
CA LYS A 112 -5.27 13.01 -4.70
C LYS A 112 -6.37 12.68 -5.71
N ARG A 113 -6.23 11.60 -6.47
CA ARG A 113 -7.22 11.20 -7.48
C ARG A 113 -8.50 10.62 -6.86
N SER A 114 -9.54 10.49 -7.67
CA SER A 114 -10.79 9.85 -7.24
C SER A 114 -10.63 8.33 -7.14
N SER A 115 -11.62 7.64 -6.56
CA SER A 115 -11.59 6.17 -6.45
C SER A 115 -11.66 5.51 -7.82
N GLU A 116 -12.44 6.07 -8.75
CA GLU A 116 -12.63 5.55 -10.11
C GLU A 116 -11.31 5.62 -10.91
N ILE A 117 -10.55 6.71 -10.77
CA ILE A 117 -9.21 6.82 -11.37
C ILE A 117 -8.26 5.79 -10.76
N PHE A 118 -8.37 5.52 -9.45
CA PHE A 118 -7.54 4.52 -8.79
C PHE A 118 -7.86 3.10 -9.28
N GLU A 119 -9.13 2.77 -9.51
CA GLU A 119 -9.55 1.50 -10.11
C GLU A 119 -9.01 1.33 -11.54
N LEU A 120 -9.13 2.39 -12.35
CA LEU A 120 -8.55 2.42 -13.70
C LEU A 120 -7.03 2.22 -13.68
N PHE A 121 -6.34 2.82 -12.71
CA PHE A 121 -4.91 2.62 -12.51
C PHE A 121 -4.57 1.17 -12.17
N CYS A 122 -5.36 0.52 -11.30
CA CYS A 122 -5.20 -0.90 -10.98
C CYS A 122 -5.40 -1.79 -12.22
N LYS A 123 -6.40 -1.48 -13.06
CA LYS A 123 -6.58 -2.13 -14.37
C LYS A 123 -5.34 -1.95 -15.26
N VAL A 124 -4.76 -0.75 -15.34
CA VAL A 124 -3.56 -0.50 -16.16
C VAL A 124 -2.37 -1.33 -15.69
N ILE A 125 -2.17 -1.47 -14.38
CA ILE A 125 -1.11 -2.35 -13.83
C ILE A 125 -1.29 -3.79 -14.32
N LEU A 126 -2.49 -4.36 -14.25
CA LEU A 126 -2.75 -5.72 -14.72
C LEU A 126 -2.57 -5.86 -16.23
N SER A 127 -2.97 -4.86 -17.01
CA SER A 127 -2.72 -4.82 -18.45
C SER A 127 -1.22 -4.77 -18.79
N LYS A 128 -0.42 -4.04 -18.01
CA LYS A 128 1.05 -4.01 -18.13
C LYS A 128 1.70 -5.34 -17.78
N LEU A 129 1.03 -6.14 -16.96
CA LEU A 129 1.38 -7.54 -16.68
C LEU A 129 0.78 -8.52 -17.71
N TYR A 130 0.37 -8.02 -18.88
CA TYR A 130 -0.14 -8.80 -20.01
C TYR A 130 -1.46 -9.55 -19.75
N ALA A 131 -2.20 -9.18 -18.71
CA ALA A 131 -3.54 -9.70 -18.46
C ALA A 131 -4.62 -8.85 -19.17
N GLU A 132 -5.75 -9.46 -19.51
CA GLU A 132 -6.92 -8.70 -19.99
C GLU A 132 -7.72 -8.21 -18.78
N ALA A 133 -7.54 -6.94 -18.44
CA ALA A 133 -8.07 -6.35 -17.21
C ALA A 133 -9.32 -5.49 -17.42
N PHE A 134 -10.19 -5.51 -16.43
CA PHE A 134 -11.49 -4.82 -16.43
C PHE A 134 -11.71 -4.14 -15.08
N VAL A 135 -12.35 -2.97 -15.12
CA VAL A 135 -12.97 -2.35 -13.93
C VAL A 135 -14.40 -2.86 -13.85
N VAL A 136 -14.84 -3.26 -12.66
CA VAL A 136 -16.23 -3.62 -12.38
C VAL A 136 -16.96 -2.34 -11.97
N GLY A 137 -16.52 -1.73 -10.87
CA GLY A 137 -17.05 -0.49 -10.30
C GLY A 137 -18.54 -0.57 -9.91
N GLY A 138 -18.98 0.40 -9.11
CA GLY A 138 -20.40 0.66 -8.84
C GLY A 138 -20.90 0.22 -7.46
N SER A 139 -22.12 0.63 -7.11
CA SER A 139 -22.68 0.50 -5.75
C SER A 139 -23.01 -0.94 -5.30
N HIS A 140 -22.87 -1.93 -6.18
CA HIS A 140 -23.32 -3.31 -5.95
C HIS A 140 -22.28 -4.36 -6.35
N ASP A 141 -21.01 -3.98 -6.42
CA ASP A 141 -19.90 -4.83 -6.88
C ASP A 141 -19.44 -5.90 -5.85
N GLY A 142 -20.11 -5.99 -4.70
CA GLY A 142 -19.77 -6.93 -3.64
C GLY A 142 -18.38 -6.70 -3.05
N GLY A 143 -17.80 -5.51 -3.24
CA GLY A 143 -16.45 -5.18 -2.85
C GLY A 143 -15.38 -5.65 -3.83
N VAL A 144 -15.72 -5.91 -5.09
CA VAL A 144 -14.76 -6.22 -6.16
C VAL A 144 -14.71 -5.07 -7.16
N ASP A 145 -13.59 -4.37 -7.23
CA ASP A 145 -13.49 -3.19 -8.08
C ASP A 145 -12.88 -3.51 -9.46
N PHE A 146 -12.08 -4.58 -9.55
CA PHE A 146 -11.44 -4.99 -10.81
C PHE A 146 -11.22 -6.50 -10.90
N TYR A 147 -11.05 -6.99 -12.12
CA TYR A 147 -10.57 -8.34 -12.38
C TYR A 147 -9.70 -8.38 -13.64
N ALA A 148 -8.89 -9.42 -13.77
CA ALA A 148 -8.16 -9.68 -15.01
C ALA A 148 -8.14 -11.16 -15.35
N ILE A 149 -8.33 -11.45 -16.63
CA ILE A 149 -8.31 -12.81 -17.16
C ILE A 149 -7.00 -13.02 -17.91
N GLY A 150 -6.37 -14.15 -17.67
CA GLY A 150 -5.25 -14.58 -18.48
C GLY A 150 -3.92 -13.98 -18.03
N LEU A 151 -3.74 -13.70 -16.74
CA LEU A 151 -2.43 -13.29 -16.21
C LEU A 151 -1.44 -14.45 -16.40
N PRO A 152 -0.36 -14.28 -17.17
CA PRO A 152 0.61 -15.34 -17.38
C PRO A 152 1.47 -15.56 -16.13
N TRP A 153 1.88 -16.81 -15.91
CA TRP A 153 3.03 -17.09 -15.05
C TRP A 153 4.29 -16.63 -15.78
N ASP A 154 5.21 -15.94 -15.12
CA ASP A 154 6.37 -15.32 -15.76
C ASP A 154 7.17 -16.31 -16.66
N ASN A 155 7.71 -15.77 -17.75
CA ASN A 155 8.30 -16.48 -18.89
C ASN A 155 9.71 -17.04 -18.63
N LEU A 156 10.28 -16.86 -17.43
CA LEU A 156 11.71 -17.05 -17.28
C LEU A 156 12.19 -18.51 -17.24
N THR A 157 11.37 -19.52 -16.91
CA THR A 157 11.83 -20.94 -16.85
C THR A 157 10.76 -22.06 -16.77
N ASN A 158 9.46 -21.80 -16.99
CA ASN A 158 8.43 -22.73 -16.50
C ASN A 158 7.97 -23.81 -17.53
N PRO A 159 7.86 -25.12 -17.17
CA PRO A 159 7.23 -26.17 -18.00
C PRO A 159 5.71 -26.03 -18.19
N MET A 160 5.12 -24.90 -17.80
CA MET A 160 3.68 -24.67 -17.83
C MET A 160 3.20 -24.47 -19.28
N PRO A 161 2.08 -25.09 -19.68
CA PRO A 161 1.47 -24.80 -20.98
C PRO A 161 1.16 -23.30 -21.11
N PRO A 162 1.29 -22.68 -22.30
CA PRO A 162 0.94 -21.27 -22.52
C PRO A 162 -0.53 -20.91 -22.18
N SER A 163 -1.40 -21.92 -22.11
CA SER A 163 -2.79 -21.80 -21.70
C SER A 163 -2.97 -21.76 -20.17
N SER A 164 -1.95 -22.12 -19.38
CA SER A 164 -1.96 -22.01 -17.93
C SER A 164 -1.81 -20.54 -17.54
N LYS A 165 -2.95 -19.90 -17.24
CA LYS A 165 -3.01 -18.49 -16.87
C LYS A 165 -3.92 -18.33 -15.67
N ALA A 166 -3.67 -17.30 -14.86
CA ALA A 166 -4.47 -17.02 -13.68
C ALA A 166 -5.64 -16.07 -13.99
N LEU A 167 -6.72 -16.24 -13.22
CA LEU A 167 -7.75 -15.24 -13.01
C LEU A 167 -7.34 -14.39 -11.81
N VAL A 168 -7.32 -13.07 -11.96
CA VAL A 168 -7.14 -12.12 -10.86
C VAL A 168 -8.47 -11.49 -10.54
N ILE A 169 -8.83 -11.44 -9.26
CA ILE A 169 -9.96 -10.65 -8.77
C ILE A 169 -9.41 -9.74 -7.69
N GLY A 170 -9.74 -8.46 -7.75
CA GLY A 170 -9.18 -7.52 -6.80
C GLY A 170 -10.08 -6.39 -6.35
N GLN A 171 -9.69 -5.85 -5.21
CA GLN A 171 -10.26 -4.66 -4.62
C GLN A 171 -9.19 -3.58 -4.49
N SER A 172 -9.62 -2.35 -4.73
CA SER A 172 -8.83 -1.14 -4.61
C SER A 172 -9.41 -0.25 -3.50
N LYS A 173 -8.59 0.16 -2.54
CA LYS A 173 -9.02 1.13 -1.51
C LYS A 173 -8.15 2.37 -1.55
N ARG A 174 -8.73 3.49 -1.99
CA ARG A 174 -8.07 4.78 -1.89
C ARG A 174 -8.23 5.35 -0.48
N TYR A 175 -7.14 5.35 0.26
CA TYR A 175 -7.05 5.91 1.60
C TYR A 175 -6.13 7.12 1.69
N LYS A 176 -6.48 8.01 2.63
CA LYS A 176 -5.59 9.09 3.09
C LYS A 176 -4.41 8.48 3.86
N LYS A 177 -3.31 9.23 4.01
CA LYS A 177 -2.03 8.78 4.60
C LYS A 177 -2.16 8.05 5.94
N ASN A 178 -3.14 8.40 6.78
CA ASN A 178 -3.31 7.87 8.13
C ASN A 178 -4.39 6.80 8.28
N ASN A 179 -5.08 6.44 7.19
CA ASN A 179 -6.10 5.41 7.22
C ASN A 179 -5.46 4.07 6.82
N THR A 180 -5.76 3.03 7.58
CA THR A 180 -5.27 1.68 7.35
C THR A 180 -6.41 0.73 7.01
N VAL A 181 -6.17 -0.19 6.08
CA VAL A 181 -7.09 -1.30 5.80
C VAL A 181 -7.10 -2.25 7.00
N GLY A 182 -8.29 -2.52 7.53
CA GLY A 182 -8.52 -3.47 8.61
C GLY A 182 -8.74 -4.90 8.12
N GLU A 183 -8.65 -5.87 9.04
CA GLU A 183 -8.89 -7.29 8.73
C GLU A 183 -10.33 -7.55 8.27
N CYS A 184 -11.32 -6.83 8.82
CA CYS A 184 -12.73 -6.97 8.46
C CYS A 184 -12.97 -6.71 6.97
N GLU A 185 -12.37 -5.65 6.43
CA GLU A 185 -12.46 -5.30 5.01
C GLU A 185 -11.88 -6.40 4.12
N ILE A 186 -10.75 -7.00 4.52
CA ILE A 186 -10.15 -8.11 3.78
C ILE A 186 -11.09 -9.34 3.79
N ARG A 187 -11.75 -9.62 4.92
CA ARG A 187 -12.70 -10.74 5.04
C ARG A 187 -13.92 -10.55 4.14
N GLU A 188 -14.48 -9.35 4.13
CA GLU A 188 -15.61 -8.98 3.26
C GLU A 188 -15.24 -9.15 1.78
N PHE A 189 -14.07 -8.63 1.38
CA PHE A 189 -13.55 -8.78 0.03
C PHE A 189 -13.46 -10.25 -0.42
N ILE A 190 -12.92 -11.14 0.42
CA ILE A 190 -12.74 -12.54 0.04
C ILE A 190 -14.08 -13.21 -0.32
N GLY A 191 -15.14 -12.92 0.45
CA GLY A 191 -16.47 -13.43 0.17
C GLY A 191 -17.00 -12.95 -1.18
N GLY A 192 -16.89 -11.65 -1.45
CA GLY A 192 -17.27 -11.05 -2.74
C GLY A 192 -16.46 -11.60 -3.91
N ALA A 193 -15.14 -11.74 -3.73
CA ALA A 193 -14.25 -12.22 -4.77
C ALA A 193 -14.51 -13.67 -5.19
N ILE A 194 -14.86 -14.55 -4.26
CA ILE A 194 -15.23 -15.94 -4.58
C ILE A 194 -16.51 -15.97 -5.42
N ASN A 195 -17.52 -15.19 -5.05
CA ASN A 195 -18.76 -15.10 -5.83
C ASN A 195 -18.50 -14.56 -7.24
N GLN A 196 -17.67 -13.52 -7.35
CA GLN A 196 -17.28 -12.95 -8.64
C GLN A 196 -16.52 -13.98 -9.50
N ALA A 197 -15.66 -14.81 -8.91
CA ALA A 197 -14.96 -15.87 -9.65
C ALA A 197 -15.95 -16.86 -10.28
N ASP A 198 -16.97 -17.27 -9.53
CA ASP A 198 -18.00 -18.20 -10.02
C ASP A 198 -18.90 -17.57 -11.09
N GLU A 199 -19.16 -16.27 -11.01
CA GLU A 199 -19.84 -15.53 -12.08
C GLU A 199 -18.99 -15.47 -13.35
N LEU A 200 -17.71 -15.15 -13.24
CA LEU A 200 -16.80 -15.07 -14.39
C LEU A 200 -16.60 -16.44 -15.06
N ARG A 201 -16.55 -17.54 -14.28
CA ARG A 201 -16.53 -18.92 -14.82
C ARG A 201 -17.78 -19.24 -15.65
N ARG A 202 -18.96 -18.79 -15.21
CA ARG A 202 -20.22 -18.97 -15.94
C ARG A 202 -20.28 -18.11 -17.20
N LYS A 203 -19.79 -16.88 -17.12
CA LYS A 203 -19.83 -15.90 -18.22
C LYS A 203 -18.78 -16.17 -19.30
N HIS A 204 -17.61 -16.69 -18.91
CA HIS A 204 -16.46 -16.93 -19.78
C HIS A 204 -15.89 -18.36 -19.63
N PRO A 205 -16.70 -19.41 -19.88
CA PRO A 205 -16.32 -20.80 -19.61
C PRO A 205 -15.15 -21.30 -20.48
N ASP A 206 -14.91 -20.67 -21.63
CA ASP A 206 -13.81 -20.95 -22.55
C ASP A 206 -12.47 -20.34 -22.10
N ARG A 207 -12.51 -19.36 -21.18
CA ARG A 207 -11.33 -18.61 -20.72
C ARG A 207 -11.03 -18.83 -19.24
N VAL A 208 -12.06 -19.10 -18.44
CA VAL A 208 -11.99 -19.26 -17.00
C VAL A 208 -12.69 -20.57 -16.62
N GLY A 209 -11.90 -21.64 -16.56
CA GLY A 209 -12.37 -22.95 -16.13
C GLY A 209 -12.45 -23.08 -14.60
N LEU A 210 -13.03 -24.19 -14.15
CA LEU A 210 -13.12 -24.52 -12.72
C LEU A 210 -11.73 -24.62 -12.05
N LEU A 211 -10.75 -25.14 -12.78
CA LEU A 211 -9.37 -25.31 -12.32
C LEU A 211 -8.46 -24.12 -12.65
N THR A 212 -9.01 -23.04 -13.23
CA THR A 212 -8.22 -21.83 -13.46
C THR A 212 -7.73 -21.29 -12.13
N PRO A 213 -6.41 -21.12 -11.93
CA PRO A 213 -5.86 -20.57 -10.71
C PRO A 213 -6.45 -19.19 -10.42
N LEU A 214 -6.91 -18.98 -9.19
CA LEU A 214 -7.48 -17.72 -8.72
C LEU A 214 -6.47 -16.98 -7.84
N LEU A 215 -6.13 -15.76 -8.23
CA LEU A 215 -5.34 -14.82 -7.44
C LEU A 215 -6.26 -13.72 -6.92
N LEU A 216 -6.24 -13.54 -5.60
CA LEU A 216 -6.97 -12.45 -4.95
C LEU A 216 -6.00 -11.30 -4.71
N ALA A 217 -6.38 -10.09 -5.13
CA ALA A 217 -5.56 -8.89 -5.03
C ALA A 217 -6.25 -7.82 -4.18
N PHE A 218 -5.54 -7.25 -3.20
CA PHE A 218 -6.08 -6.14 -2.39
C PHE A 218 -5.08 -5.00 -2.37
N TRP A 219 -5.36 -3.94 -3.11
CA TRP A 219 -4.41 -2.84 -3.30
C TRP A 219 -4.95 -1.57 -2.66
N THR A 220 -4.10 -0.84 -1.95
CA THR A 220 -4.51 0.42 -1.31
C THR A 220 -3.43 1.49 -1.44
N THR A 221 -3.84 2.75 -1.43
CA THR A 221 -2.92 3.90 -1.27
C THR A 221 -2.52 4.14 0.19
N GLY A 222 -3.17 3.46 1.14
CA GLY A 222 -2.87 3.48 2.58
C GLY A 222 -1.88 2.39 2.99
N ASP A 223 -1.91 2.02 4.26
CA ASP A 223 -1.23 0.82 4.78
C ASP A 223 -2.26 -0.19 5.30
N PHE A 224 -1.80 -1.37 5.71
CA PHE A 224 -2.63 -2.38 6.34
C PHE A 224 -2.36 -2.41 7.84
N SER A 225 -3.38 -2.68 8.65
CA SER A 225 -3.17 -2.98 10.05
C SER A 225 -2.33 -4.26 10.22
N VAL A 226 -1.69 -4.44 11.37
CA VAL A 226 -0.87 -5.63 11.66
C VAL A 226 -1.71 -6.92 11.54
N SER A 227 -2.95 -6.90 12.03
CA SER A 227 -3.87 -8.05 11.92
C SER A 227 -4.25 -8.33 10.47
N ALA A 228 -4.52 -7.28 9.68
CA ALA A 228 -4.82 -7.39 8.25
C ALA A 228 -3.65 -8.01 7.47
N LYS A 229 -2.40 -7.55 7.68
CA LYS A 229 -1.20 -8.15 7.05
C LYS A 229 -1.05 -9.63 7.41
N LYS A 230 -1.18 -9.97 8.70
CA LYS A 230 -1.09 -11.35 9.17
C LYS A 230 -2.14 -12.25 8.51
N TYR A 231 -3.38 -11.77 8.42
CA TYR A 231 -4.47 -12.50 7.78
C TYR A 231 -4.25 -12.65 6.27
N ALA A 232 -3.87 -11.57 5.58
CA ALA A 232 -3.59 -11.55 4.15
C ALA A 232 -2.47 -12.55 3.77
N ARG A 233 -1.37 -12.56 4.53
CA ARG A 233 -0.25 -13.51 4.33
C ARG A 233 -0.70 -14.96 4.51
N LYS A 234 -1.51 -15.24 5.54
CA LYS A 234 -2.02 -16.59 5.80
C LYS A 234 -2.85 -17.13 4.63
N LEU A 235 -3.54 -16.26 3.91
CA LEU A 235 -4.37 -16.62 2.77
C LEU A 235 -3.62 -16.62 1.43
N GLY A 236 -2.38 -16.16 1.40
CA GLY A 236 -1.66 -15.93 0.14
C GLY A 236 -2.28 -14.82 -0.71
N LEU A 237 -2.90 -13.82 -0.06
CA LEU A 237 -3.47 -12.66 -0.74
C LEU A 237 -2.35 -11.82 -1.37
N TRP A 238 -2.53 -11.39 -2.62
CA TRP A 238 -1.64 -10.42 -3.25
C TRP A 238 -2.01 -9.00 -2.81
N TYR A 239 -1.62 -8.65 -1.59
CA TYR A 239 -1.87 -7.31 -1.05
C TYR A 239 -0.70 -6.37 -1.33
N LEU A 240 -1.01 -5.12 -1.66
CA LEU A 240 -0.02 -4.06 -1.87
C LEU A 240 -0.47 -2.81 -1.13
N ASN A 241 0.38 -2.32 -0.20
CA ASN A 241 0.17 -1.00 0.40
C ASN A 241 0.60 0.10 -0.59
N GLY A 242 0.40 1.36 -0.20
CA GLY A 242 0.66 2.48 -1.11
C GLY A 242 2.08 2.50 -1.68
N ILE A 243 3.07 2.13 -0.87
CA ILE A 243 4.48 2.12 -1.28
C ILE A 243 4.77 0.94 -2.20
N GLY A 244 4.33 -0.27 -1.83
CA GLY A 244 4.50 -1.45 -2.66
C GLY A 244 3.80 -1.32 -4.01
N LEU A 245 2.62 -0.72 -4.03
CA LEU A 245 1.86 -0.45 -5.25
C LEU A 245 2.58 0.55 -6.15
N ALA A 246 3.08 1.66 -5.59
CA ALA A 246 3.84 2.64 -6.34
C ALA A 246 5.14 2.05 -6.92
N GLN A 247 5.87 1.24 -6.13
CA GLN A 247 7.06 0.52 -6.59
C GLN A 247 6.76 -0.44 -7.74
N LEU A 248 5.69 -1.24 -7.64
CA LEU A 248 5.28 -2.12 -8.73
C LEU A 248 4.96 -1.30 -9.99
N ALA A 249 4.17 -0.25 -9.85
CA ALA A 249 3.79 0.61 -10.96
C ALA A 249 5.01 1.24 -11.65
N THR A 250 5.95 1.78 -10.89
CA THR A 250 7.19 2.37 -11.43
C THR A 250 8.05 1.32 -12.13
N ARG A 251 8.17 0.09 -11.60
CA ARG A 251 8.86 -1.02 -12.30
C ARG A 251 8.19 -1.42 -13.62
N LEU A 252 6.88 -1.23 -13.73
CA LEU A 252 6.11 -1.41 -14.97
C LEU A 252 6.17 -0.20 -15.91
N GLY A 253 6.97 0.81 -15.56
CA GLY A 253 7.16 2.03 -16.33
C GLY A 253 6.00 3.02 -16.23
N LEU A 254 5.13 2.91 -15.21
CA LEU A 254 4.07 3.87 -14.96
C LEU A 254 4.61 5.08 -14.17
N GLN A 255 4.14 6.26 -14.54
CA GLN A 255 4.53 7.56 -13.99
C GLN A 255 3.31 8.42 -13.69
N VAL A 256 3.53 9.59 -13.07
CA VAL A 256 2.47 10.56 -12.77
C VAL A 256 1.70 10.98 -14.04
N ALA A 257 2.40 11.16 -15.17
CA ALA A 257 1.78 11.53 -16.43
C ALA A 257 0.73 10.51 -16.92
N ASP A 258 0.89 9.23 -16.59
CA ASP A 258 -0.11 8.20 -16.93
C ASP A 258 -1.41 8.41 -16.16
N LEU A 259 -1.37 8.94 -14.93
CA LEU A 259 -2.57 9.28 -14.15
C LEU A 259 -3.33 10.45 -14.76
N ASP A 260 -2.60 11.45 -15.28
CA ASP A 260 -3.21 12.58 -15.97
C ASP A 260 -3.89 12.13 -17.27
N ASN A 261 -3.25 11.21 -18.00
CA ASN A 261 -3.85 10.60 -19.19
C ASN A 261 -5.14 9.84 -18.85
N LEU A 262 -5.15 9.05 -17.77
CA LEU A 262 -6.35 8.36 -17.30
C LEU A 262 -7.48 9.33 -16.93
N TYR A 263 -7.15 10.42 -16.24
CA TYR A 263 -8.11 11.46 -15.91
C TYR A 263 -8.73 12.10 -17.15
N ASN A 264 -7.91 12.43 -18.14
CA ASN A 264 -8.38 13.00 -19.41
C ASN A 264 -9.23 12.01 -20.21
N GLN A 265 -8.88 10.72 -20.21
CA GLN A 265 -9.67 9.67 -20.86
C GLN A 265 -11.05 9.51 -20.21
N GLN A 266 -11.13 9.56 -18.88
CA GLN A 266 -12.42 9.48 -18.17
C GLN A 266 -13.34 10.65 -18.55
N ASN A 267 -12.79 11.87 -18.62
CA ASN A 267 -13.56 13.07 -18.97
C ASN A 267 -14.00 13.11 -20.44
N THR A 268 -13.19 12.58 -21.35
CA THR A 268 -13.48 12.60 -22.80
C THR A 268 -14.44 11.50 -23.22
N SER A 269 -14.39 10.34 -22.56
CA SER A 269 -15.20 9.18 -22.96
C SER A 269 -16.68 9.35 -22.61
N GLY A 270 -17.06 10.33 -21.79
CA GLY A 270 -18.42 10.47 -21.27
C GLY A 270 -18.93 9.21 -20.55
N LEU A 271 -18.02 8.29 -20.20
CA LEU A 271 -18.31 7.05 -19.53
C LEU A 271 -18.60 7.38 -18.07
N ALA A 272 -19.86 7.76 -17.82
CA ALA A 272 -20.48 7.49 -16.54
C ALA A 272 -20.53 5.96 -16.42
N PHE A 273 -19.69 5.41 -15.55
CA PHE A 273 -19.77 4.02 -15.11
C PHE A 273 -21.10 3.80 -14.36
#